data_AF-A0A3N5PI19-F1
#
_entry.id   AF-A0A3N5PI19-F1
#
_cell.length_a   1.000
_cell.length_b   1.000
_cell.length_c   1.000
_cell.angle_alpha   90.00
_cell.angle_beta   90.00
_cell.angle_gamma   90.00
#
_symmetry.space_group_name_H-M   'P 1'
#
loop_
_entity.id
_entity.type
_entity.pdbx_description
1 polymer ?
#
loop_
_entity_poly.entity_id
_entity_poly.type
_entity_poly.pdbx_seq_one_letter_code
_entity_poly.pdbx_strand_id
1 'polypeptide(L)'
;MADTASLLKSAEMLAEGADPLAAVLSGSHPLMVEAFYLAAIPQWYDVALLDALRLRDDGREEGLVERLARYSFVAPLAGAEGGHPAYYVHAPERAALQRRWISEDPEAYRAAHARALAFWREHPDPNPFAQAQNVLYHLLFVDFQQGIQLLLDRFRAYRNEHHLPAVERLLNTAREAQSYLVLLEHELAATFQDLITYLAARLAQLRGDWAGAAAALEPLFARFDTLEPGLRPYLLRAPAYDLA
;
A
#
# COMPACT_ATOMS: atom_id res chain seq x y z
N MET A 1 24.98 -13.72 11.84
CA MET A 1 25.97 -12.74 11.32
C MET A 1 25.72 -12.63 9.84
N ALA A 2 25.53 -11.43 9.28
CA ALA A 2 25.53 -11.29 7.82
C ALA A 2 26.90 -11.78 7.34
N ASP A 3 26.92 -12.75 6.43
CA ASP A 3 28.15 -13.33 5.92
C ASP A 3 28.99 -12.23 5.29
N THR A 4 30.23 -12.07 5.75
CA THR A 4 31.16 -11.04 5.27
C THR A 4 31.31 -11.12 3.74
N ALA A 5 31.14 -12.31 3.15
CA ALA A 5 31.13 -12.52 1.70
C ALA A 5 29.92 -11.89 1.00
N SER A 6 28.75 -11.86 1.63
CA SER A 6 27.54 -11.21 1.11
C SER A 6 27.70 -9.69 1.07
N LEU A 7 28.26 -9.10 2.13
CA LEU A 7 28.52 -7.66 2.21
C LEU A 7 29.58 -7.20 1.20
N LEU A 8 30.62 -8.02 0.97
CA LEU A 8 31.64 -7.77 -0.05
C LEU A 8 31.06 -7.78 -1.47
N LYS A 9 30.21 -8.78 -1.78
CA LYS A 9 29.57 -8.88 -3.10
C LYS A 9 28.58 -7.74 -3.36
N SER A 10 27.85 -7.29 -2.34
CA SER A 10 26.99 -6.11 -2.46
C SER A 10 27.80 -4.82 -2.65
N ALA A 11 28.98 -4.70 -2.03
CA ALA A 11 29.87 -3.55 -2.21
C ALA A 11 30.53 -3.52 -3.60
N GLU A 12 30.90 -4.67 -4.18
CA GLU A 12 31.41 -4.77 -5.55
C GLU A 12 30.34 -4.39 -6.58
N MET A 13 29.11 -4.89 -6.43
CA MET A 13 27.99 -4.52 -7.31
C MET A 13 27.64 -3.02 -7.24
N LEU A 14 27.72 -2.41 -6.05
CA LEU A 14 27.52 -0.98 -5.87
C LEU A 14 28.58 -0.13 -6.58
N ALA A 15 29.82 -0.62 -6.68
CA ALA A 15 30.90 0.04 -7.41
C ALA A 15 30.69 0.03 -8.94
N GLU A 16 29.88 -0.89 -9.45
CA GLU A 16 29.54 -1.03 -10.87
C GLU A 16 28.27 -0.23 -11.29
N GLY A 17 27.71 0.58 -10.38
CA GLY A 17 26.48 1.33 -10.64
C GLY A 17 25.22 0.47 -10.60
N ALA A 18 25.28 -0.73 -10.02
CA ALA A 18 24.11 -1.56 -9.82
C ALA A 18 23.17 -0.96 -8.76
N ASP A 19 21.88 -1.23 -8.91
CA ASP A 19 20.85 -0.88 -7.92
C ASP A 19 21.25 -1.43 -6.52
N PRO A 20 21.46 -0.57 -5.51
CA PRO A 20 21.81 -0.96 -4.16
C PRO A 20 20.92 -2.05 -3.57
N LEU A 21 19.61 -1.98 -3.84
CA LEU A 21 18.66 -2.94 -3.34
C LEU A 21 18.84 -4.30 -4.04
N ALA A 22 19.05 -4.30 -5.35
CA ALA A 22 19.31 -5.52 -6.11
C ALA A 22 20.60 -6.23 -5.65
N ALA A 23 21.64 -5.46 -5.31
CA ALA A 23 22.89 -5.98 -4.77
C ALA A 23 22.70 -6.59 -3.37
N VAL A 24 21.89 -5.97 -2.51
CA VAL A 24 21.53 -6.51 -1.20
C VAL A 24 20.74 -7.80 -1.34
N LEU A 25 19.72 -7.84 -2.20
CA LEU A 25 18.89 -9.02 -2.39
C LEU A 25 19.68 -10.20 -2.96
N SER A 26 20.55 -9.96 -3.94
CA SER A 26 21.36 -11.02 -4.56
C SER A 26 22.42 -11.61 -3.63
N GLY A 27 22.88 -10.83 -2.65
CA GLY A 27 23.81 -11.28 -1.61
C GLY A 27 23.11 -11.91 -0.40
N SER A 28 21.80 -11.77 -0.24
CA SER A 28 21.09 -12.16 0.97
C SER A 28 20.68 -13.64 0.95
N HIS A 29 20.62 -14.24 2.15
CA HIS A 29 20.04 -15.57 2.32
C HIS A 29 18.54 -15.56 1.92
N PRO A 30 17.97 -16.63 1.32
CA PRO A 30 16.57 -16.65 0.87
C PRO A 30 15.54 -16.25 1.93
N LEU A 31 15.76 -16.67 3.19
CA LEU A 31 14.97 -16.24 4.35
C LEU A 31 14.92 -14.71 4.52
N MET A 32 16.04 -14.02 4.31
CA MET A 32 16.09 -12.56 4.41
C MET A 32 15.40 -11.89 3.22
N VAL A 33 15.52 -12.47 2.02
CA VAL A 33 14.80 -12.00 0.82
C VAL A 33 13.29 -12.07 1.03
N GLU A 34 12.80 -13.21 1.52
CA GLU A 34 11.40 -13.40 1.92
C GLU A 34 10.99 -12.36 2.99
N ALA A 35 11.83 -12.14 4.00
CA ALA A 35 11.55 -11.16 5.05
C ALA A 35 11.46 -9.72 4.50
N PHE A 36 12.31 -9.32 3.56
CA PHE A 36 12.21 -8.01 2.90
C PHE A 36 10.92 -7.86 2.11
N TYR A 37 10.53 -8.89 1.38
CA TYR A 37 9.28 -8.94 0.65
C TYR A 37 8.08 -8.78 1.57
N LEU A 38 8.01 -9.56 2.66
CA LEU A 38 6.91 -9.49 3.63
C LEU A 38 6.87 -8.13 4.35
N ALA A 39 8.02 -7.60 4.77
CA ALA A 39 8.15 -6.29 5.40
C ALA A 39 7.71 -5.13 4.49
N ALA A 40 7.78 -5.32 3.16
CA ALA A 40 7.37 -4.32 2.18
C ALA A 40 5.86 -4.31 1.89
N ILE A 41 5.10 -5.29 2.38
CA ILE A 41 3.65 -5.39 2.13
C ILE A 41 2.87 -4.34 2.94
N PRO A 42 2.95 -4.28 4.27
CA PRO A 42 2.25 -3.25 5.04
C PRO A 42 3.02 -1.92 5.02
N GLN A 43 2.35 -0.83 5.44
CA GLN A 43 3.02 0.47 5.61
C GLN A 43 4.05 0.46 6.74
N TRP A 44 3.80 -0.35 7.76
CA TRP A 44 4.69 -0.61 8.87
C TRP A 44 4.44 -2.03 9.38
N TYR A 45 5.41 -2.60 10.09
CA TYR A 45 5.31 -3.93 10.68
C TYR A 45 6.00 -3.97 12.03
N ASP A 46 5.53 -4.85 12.90
CA ASP A 46 6.23 -5.30 14.08
C ASP A 46 6.52 -6.81 13.94
N VAL A 47 7.02 -7.43 15.01
CA VAL A 47 7.28 -8.88 15.06
C VAL A 47 6.00 -9.68 14.80
N ALA A 48 4.90 -9.34 15.47
CA ALA A 48 3.65 -10.09 15.39
C ALA A 48 3.05 -10.10 13.97
N LEU A 49 3.04 -8.93 13.30
CA LEU A 49 2.58 -8.85 11.91
C LEU A 49 3.53 -9.60 10.98
N LEU A 50 4.85 -9.44 11.12
CA LEU A 50 5.79 -10.13 10.23
C LEU A 50 5.70 -11.65 10.36
N ASP A 51 5.49 -12.17 11.58
CA ASP A 51 5.27 -13.59 11.84
C ASP A 51 3.97 -14.08 11.18
N ALA A 52 2.87 -13.32 11.34
CA ALA A 52 1.60 -13.64 10.69
C ALA A 52 1.71 -13.68 9.14
N LEU A 53 2.58 -12.84 8.56
CA LEU A 53 2.80 -12.79 7.12
C LEU A 53 3.64 -13.97 6.59
N ARG A 54 4.50 -14.57 7.39
CA ARG A 54 5.47 -15.57 6.91
C ARG A 54 4.87 -16.96 6.68
N LEU A 55 3.76 -17.30 7.35
CA LEU A 55 3.02 -18.57 7.20
C LEU A 55 3.91 -19.84 7.30
N ARG A 56 5.06 -19.75 7.95
CA ARG A 56 6.01 -20.84 8.17
C ARG A 56 6.48 -20.77 9.61
N ASP A 57 6.25 -21.83 10.35
CA ASP A 57 6.80 -22.05 11.69
C ASP A 57 7.99 -23.02 11.55
N ASP A 58 9.15 -22.45 11.18
CA ASP A 58 10.38 -23.21 11.02
C ASP A 58 11.40 -22.93 12.13
N GLY A 59 10.99 -22.18 13.16
CA GLY A 59 11.81 -21.77 14.31
C GLY A 59 12.89 -20.76 13.96
N ARG A 60 12.85 -20.12 12.78
CA ARG A 60 13.86 -19.15 12.30
C ARG A 60 13.37 -17.70 12.37
N GLU A 61 12.23 -17.47 13.00
CA GLU A 61 11.61 -16.16 13.24
C GLU A 61 12.48 -15.32 14.18
N GLU A 62 13.19 -15.98 15.11
CA GLU A 62 13.95 -15.30 16.15
C GLU A 62 15.00 -14.35 15.56
N GLY A 63 14.91 -13.08 15.94
CA GLY A 63 15.83 -12.03 15.52
C GLY A 63 15.59 -11.50 14.10
N LEU A 64 14.52 -11.91 13.39
CA LEU A 64 14.34 -11.55 11.98
C LEU A 64 14.07 -10.05 11.79
N VAL A 65 13.20 -9.46 12.62
CA VAL A 65 12.94 -8.01 12.63
C VAL A 65 14.20 -7.23 12.99
N GLU A 66 14.97 -7.70 13.97
CA GLU A 66 16.23 -7.09 14.40
C GLU A 66 17.33 -7.21 13.33
N ARG A 67 17.26 -8.23 12.46
CA ARG A 67 18.13 -8.34 11.29
C ARG A 67 17.69 -7.34 10.20
N LEU A 68 16.40 -7.24 9.93
CA LEU A 68 15.85 -6.25 8.97
C LEU A 68 16.17 -4.81 9.38
N ALA A 69 16.06 -4.49 10.67
CA ALA A 69 16.32 -3.16 11.22
C ALA A 69 17.78 -2.66 11.05
N ARG A 70 18.71 -3.53 10.63
CA ARG A 70 20.12 -3.16 10.36
C ARG A 70 20.32 -2.55 8.98
N TYR A 71 19.34 -2.69 8.09
CA TYR A 71 19.45 -2.18 6.73
C TYR A 71 19.05 -0.70 6.70
N SER A 72 19.78 0.10 5.93
CA SER A 72 19.62 1.57 5.90
C SER A 72 18.27 2.05 5.40
N PHE A 73 17.52 1.20 4.70
CA PHE A 73 16.17 1.49 4.18
C PHE A 73 15.05 1.02 5.12
N VAL A 74 15.39 0.47 6.29
CA VAL A 74 14.44 0.10 7.34
C VAL A 74 14.62 1.08 8.50
N ALA A 75 13.54 1.72 8.90
CA ALA A 75 13.55 2.72 9.97
C ALA A 75 12.51 2.41 11.06
N PRO A 76 12.79 2.76 12.32
CA PRO A 76 11.81 2.64 13.39
C PRO A 76 10.62 3.57 13.15
N LEU A 77 9.42 3.10 13.45
CA LEU A 77 8.20 3.88 13.41
C LEU A 77 8.16 4.82 14.63
N ALA A 78 8.05 6.12 14.39
CA ALA A 78 7.95 7.10 15.47
C ALA A 78 6.67 6.89 16.29
N GLY A 79 6.80 6.91 17.62
CA GLY A 79 5.66 6.77 18.53
C GLY A 79 5.23 5.32 18.80
N ALA A 80 5.99 4.32 18.36
CA ALA A 80 5.80 2.94 18.80
C ALA A 80 5.95 2.83 20.33
N GLU A 81 5.06 2.07 20.97
CA GLU A 81 5.08 1.89 22.43
C GLU A 81 6.39 1.22 22.87
N GLY A 82 6.95 1.69 24.00
CA GLY A 82 8.16 1.11 24.56
C GLY A 82 7.94 -0.36 24.90
N GLY A 83 8.63 -1.26 24.19
CA GLY A 83 8.49 -2.71 24.32
C GLY A 83 7.94 -3.42 23.07
N HIS A 84 7.32 -2.67 22.15
CA HIS A 84 6.81 -3.20 20.88
C HIS A 84 7.36 -2.36 19.71
N PRO A 85 8.64 -2.55 19.34
CA PRO A 85 9.23 -1.76 18.27
C PRO A 85 8.55 -2.10 16.93
N ALA A 86 8.03 -1.08 16.28
CA ALA A 86 7.52 -1.16 14.91
C ALA A 86 8.51 -0.49 13.95
N TYR A 87 8.52 -0.95 12.71
CA TYR A 87 9.43 -0.52 11.66
C TYR A 87 8.68 -0.29 10.36
N TYR A 88 9.29 0.47 9.45
CA TYR A 88 8.80 0.61 8.08
C TYR A 88 9.96 0.55 7.09
N VAL A 89 9.65 0.10 5.88
CA VAL A 89 10.56 0.20 4.73
C VAL A 89 10.36 1.55 4.07
N HIS A 90 11.45 2.26 3.78
CA HIS A 90 11.42 3.52 3.05
C HIS A 90 10.70 3.40 1.70
N ALA A 91 9.96 4.44 1.31
CA ALA A 91 9.02 4.36 0.20
C ALA A 91 9.65 3.92 -1.14
N PRO A 92 10.85 4.39 -1.55
CA PRO A 92 11.49 3.93 -2.79
C PRO A 92 11.78 2.42 -2.78
N GLU A 93 12.37 1.93 -1.69
CA GLU A 93 12.73 0.51 -1.53
C GLU A 93 11.49 -0.36 -1.37
N ARG A 94 10.47 0.10 -0.64
CA ARG A 94 9.19 -0.61 -0.55
C ARG A 94 8.58 -0.80 -1.93
N ALA A 95 8.55 0.26 -2.74
CA ALA A 95 8.03 0.18 -4.10
C ALA A 95 8.86 -0.74 -4.99
N ALA A 96 10.19 -0.70 -4.90
CA ALA A 96 11.06 -1.59 -5.66
C ALA A 96 10.89 -3.07 -5.26
N LEU A 97 10.81 -3.36 -3.95
CA LEU A 97 10.56 -4.71 -3.42
C LEU A 97 9.21 -5.26 -3.89
N GLN A 98 8.14 -4.48 -3.77
CA GLN A 98 6.81 -4.92 -4.21
C GLN A 98 6.75 -5.17 -5.72
N ARG A 99 7.32 -4.27 -6.55
CA ARG A 99 7.38 -4.48 -8.01
C ARG A 99 8.12 -5.75 -8.39
N ARG A 100 9.27 -5.98 -7.75
CA ARG A 100 10.07 -7.17 -7.97
C ARG A 100 9.31 -8.42 -7.57
N TRP A 101 8.69 -8.44 -6.39
CA TRP A 101 7.94 -9.60 -5.93
C TRP A 101 6.75 -9.90 -6.85
N ILE A 102 5.98 -8.90 -7.26
CA ILE A 102 4.89 -9.07 -8.23
C ILE A 102 5.38 -9.72 -9.53
N SER A 103 6.58 -9.36 -10.01
CA SER A 103 7.16 -9.95 -11.22
C SER A 103 7.68 -11.37 -11.04
N GLU A 104 8.11 -11.75 -9.83
CA GLU A 104 8.67 -13.06 -9.53
C GLU A 104 7.58 -14.08 -9.14
N ASP A 105 6.63 -13.69 -8.31
CA ASP A 105 5.57 -14.55 -7.78
C ASP A 105 4.32 -13.75 -7.36
N PRO A 106 3.42 -13.42 -8.32
CA PRO A 106 2.23 -12.62 -8.04
C PRO A 106 1.21 -13.35 -7.14
N GLU A 107 1.21 -14.69 -7.12
CA GLU A 107 0.32 -15.47 -6.27
C GLU A 107 0.74 -15.39 -4.80
N ALA A 108 2.04 -15.57 -4.52
CA ALA A 108 2.56 -15.40 -3.17
C ALA A 108 2.38 -13.98 -2.65
N TYR A 109 2.53 -12.97 -3.52
CA TYR A 109 2.24 -11.57 -3.20
C TYR A 109 0.78 -11.41 -2.74
N ARG A 110 -0.20 -11.88 -3.53
CA ARG A 110 -1.64 -11.81 -3.16
C ARG A 110 -1.93 -12.58 -1.86
N ALA A 111 -1.32 -13.75 -1.68
CA ALA A 111 -1.47 -14.54 -0.46
C ALA A 111 -0.94 -13.79 0.78
N ALA A 112 0.15 -13.03 0.66
CA ALA A 112 0.66 -12.20 1.73
C ALA A 112 -0.31 -11.08 2.12
N HIS A 113 -0.98 -10.43 1.15
CA HIS A 113 -2.05 -9.47 1.43
C HIS A 113 -3.23 -10.10 2.16
N ALA A 114 -3.61 -11.35 1.85
CA ALA A 114 -4.66 -12.05 2.56
C ALA A 114 -4.31 -12.28 4.04
N ARG A 115 -3.05 -12.63 4.34
CA ARG A 115 -2.56 -12.79 5.71
C ARG A 115 -2.49 -11.47 6.45
N ALA A 116 -2.01 -10.42 5.80
CA ALA A 116 -2.01 -9.06 6.35
C ALA A 116 -3.44 -8.63 6.73
N LEU A 117 -4.40 -8.83 5.82
CA LEU A 117 -5.80 -8.49 6.05
C LEU A 117 -6.39 -9.26 7.24
N ALA A 118 -6.09 -10.56 7.36
CA ALA A 118 -6.53 -11.36 8.49
C ALA A 118 -5.96 -10.80 9.80
N PHE A 119 -4.66 -10.52 9.84
CA PHE A 119 -4.00 -9.92 11.00
C PHE A 119 -4.69 -8.63 11.45
N TRP A 120 -4.91 -7.68 10.54
CA TRP A 120 -5.54 -6.39 10.88
C TRP A 120 -7.00 -6.52 11.31
N ARG A 121 -7.70 -7.58 10.90
CA ARG A 121 -9.07 -7.84 11.38
C ARG A 121 -9.08 -8.39 12.80
N GLU A 122 -8.09 -9.20 13.16
CA GLU A 122 -7.95 -9.80 14.50
C GLU A 122 -7.30 -8.84 15.50
N HIS A 123 -6.36 -8.02 15.04
CA HIS A 123 -5.55 -7.09 15.83
C HIS A 123 -5.74 -5.67 15.27
N PRO A 124 -6.92 -5.04 15.50
CA PRO A 124 -7.21 -3.73 14.93
C PRO A 124 -6.26 -2.67 15.49
N ASP A 125 -5.78 -1.80 14.61
CA ASP A 125 -4.99 -0.63 15.01
C ASP A 125 -5.86 0.28 15.92
N PRO A 126 -5.34 0.75 17.07
CA PRO A 126 -6.08 1.60 17.99
C PRO A 126 -6.49 2.94 17.34
N ASN A 127 -5.80 3.39 16.30
CA ASN A 127 -6.20 4.53 15.50
C ASN A 127 -7.17 4.08 14.39
N PRO A 128 -8.46 4.47 14.44
CA PRO A 128 -9.45 4.02 13.47
C PRO A 128 -9.15 4.47 12.03
N PHE A 129 -8.43 5.58 11.85
CA PHE A 129 -8.02 6.03 10.52
C PHE A 129 -6.85 5.21 9.96
N ALA A 130 -5.93 4.75 10.82
CA ALA A 130 -4.85 3.85 10.42
C ALA A 130 -5.41 2.45 10.15
N GLN A 131 -6.31 1.96 11.00
CA GLN A 131 -7.03 0.71 10.78
C GLN A 131 -7.75 0.67 9.44
N ALA A 132 -8.48 1.74 9.10
CA ALA A 132 -9.17 1.82 7.82
C ALA A 132 -8.20 1.79 6.63
N GLN A 133 -7.02 2.41 6.75
CA GLN A 133 -5.99 2.38 5.69
C GLN A 133 -5.40 0.97 5.54
N ASN A 134 -5.01 0.33 6.65
CA ASN A 134 -4.45 -1.01 6.65
C ASN A 134 -5.43 -2.02 6.04
N VAL A 135 -6.69 -2.00 6.49
CA VAL A 135 -7.72 -2.88 5.95
C VAL A 135 -7.99 -2.58 4.47
N LEU A 136 -8.18 -1.30 4.09
CA LEU A 136 -8.45 -0.96 2.69
C LEU A 136 -7.32 -1.43 1.77
N TYR A 137 -6.07 -1.14 2.14
CA TYR A 137 -4.92 -1.46 1.31
C TYR A 137 -4.89 -2.94 0.97
N HIS A 138 -5.00 -3.83 1.97
CA HIS A 138 -4.94 -5.26 1.74
C HIS A 138 -6.22 -5.82 1.12
N LEU A 139 -7.40 -5.29 1.49
CA LEU A 139 -8.68 -5.74 0.95
C LEU A 139 -8.76 -5.55 -0.57
N LEU A 140 -8.19 -4.47 -1.12
CA LEU A 140 -8.15 -4.23 -2.57
C LEU A 140 -7.46 -5.34 -3.38
N PHE A 141 -6.56 -6.12 -2.77
CA PHE A 141 -5.87 -7.24 -3.43
C PHE A 141 -6.56 -8.59 -3.19
N VAL A 142 -7.37 -8.70 -2.14
CA VAL A 142 -8.01 -9.94 -1.68
C VAL A 142 -9.45 -10.04 -2.16
N ASP A 143 -10.21 -8.97 -2.00
CA ASP A 143 -11.58 -8.81 -2.47
C ASP A 143 -11.77 -7.37 -2.94
N PHE A 144 -11.46 -7.17 -4.22
CA PHE A 144 -11.45 -5.85 -4.85
C PHE A 144 -12.79 -5.13 -4.69
N GLN A 145 -13.92 -5.82 -4.87
CA GLN A 145 -15.25 -5.21 -4.78
C GLN A 145 -15.56 -4.73 -3.36
N GLN A 146 -15.26 -5.55 -2.34
CA GLN A 146 -15.39 -5.09 -0.96
C GLN A 146 -14.42 -3.96 -0.62
N GLY A 147 -13.22 -3.94 -1.22
CA GLY A 147 -12.26 -2.85 -1.11
C GLY A 147 -12.82 -1.53 -1.64
N ILE A 148 -13.43 -1.55 -2.82
CA ILE A 148 -14.11 -0.38 -3.40
C ILE A 148 -15.24 0.12 -2.51
N GLN A 149 -16.09 -0.80 -2.01
CA GLN A 149 -17.20 -0.44 -1.13
C GLN A 149 -16.69 0.22 0.15
N LEU A 150 -15.65 -0.34 0.79
CA LEU A 150 -15.03 0.22 1.98
C LEU A 150 -14.45 1.62 1.71
N LEU A 151 -13.78 1.83 0.57
CA LEU A 151 -13.26 3.14 0.17
C LEU A 151 -14.38 4.17 0.07
N LEU A 152 -15.47 3.85 -0.63
CA LEU A 152 -16.62 4.74 -0.81
C LEU A 152 -17.29 5.07 0.53
N ASP A 153 -17.51 4.07 1.38
CA ASP A 153 -18.17 4.26 2.67
C ASP A 153 -17.32 5.12 3.61
N ARG A 154 -16.01 4.86 3.68
CA ARG A 154 -15.08 5.66 4.51
C ARG A 154 -14.89 7.07 3.97
N PHE A 155 -14.85 7.25 2.65
CA PHE A 155 -14.85 8.59 2.04
C PHE A 155 -16.08 9.40 2.47
N ARG A 156 -17.28 8.81 2.38
CA ARG A 156 -18.53 9.49 2.77
C ARG A 156 -18.57 9.80 4.26
N ALA A 157 -18.21 8.83 5.11
CA ALA A 157 -18.19 9.01 6.56
C ALA A 157 -17.23 10.14 6.97
N TYR A 158 -15.97 10.07 6.54
CA TYR A 158 -14.95 11.06 6.91
C TYR A 158 -15.24 12.45 6.33
N ARG A 159 -15.87 12.53 5.16
CA ARG A 159 -16.38 13.79 4.62
C ARG A 159 -17.44 14.39 5.55
N ASN A 160 -18.44 13.61 5.92
CA ASN A 160 -19.56 14.08 6.75
C ASN A 160 -19.09 14.48 8.16
N GLU A 161 -18.02 13.85 8.65
CA GLU A 161 -17.37 14.16 9.94
C GLU A 161 -16.27 15.23 9.83
N HIS A 162 -16.09 15.84 8.65
CA HIS A 162 -15.06 16.86 8.37
C HIS A 162 -13.60 16.42 8.60
N HIS A 163 -13.32 15.12 8.53
CA HIS A 163 -11.99 14.53 8.63
C HIS A 163 -11.25 14.51 7.28
N LEU A 164 -11.09 15.68 6.64
CA LEU A 164 -10.46 15.79 5.31
C LEU A 164 -9.03 15.21 5.23
N PRO A 165 -8.15 15.34 6.24
CA PRO A 165 -6.85 14.67 6.21
C PRO A 165 -6.95 13.14 6.19
N ALA A 166 -7.99 12.56 6.79
CA ALA A 166 -8.22 11.11 6.73
C ALA A 166 -8.69 10.66 5.34
N VAL A 167 -9.50 11.48 4.67
CA VAL A 167 -9.90 11.26 3.26
C VAL A 167 -8.65 11.26 2.36
N GLU A 168 -7.77 12.24 2.52
CA GLU A 168 -6.52 12.32 1.73
C GLU A 168 -5.63 11.09 1.92
N ARG A 169 -5.41 10.66 3.17
CA ARG A 169 -4.67 9.43 3.46
C ARG A 169 -5.30 8.20 2.80
N LEU A 170 -6.62 8.06 2.91
CA LEU A 170 -7.36 6.95 2.29
C LEU A 170 -7.20 6.92 0.76
N LEU A 171 -7.25 8.08 0.10
CA LEU A 171 -7.04 8.19 -1.35
C LEU A 171 -5.59 7.92 -1.74
N ASN A 172 -4.61 8.31 -0.92
CA ASN A 172 -3.21 7.97 -1.16
C ASN A 172 -2.98 6.46 -1.05
N THR A 173 -3.60 5.80 -0.07
CA THR A 173 -3.60 4.33 0.04
C THR A 173 -4.22 3.66 -1.18
N ALA A 174 -5.38 4.14 -1.64
CA ALA A 174 -6.04 3.61 -2.83
C ALA A 174 -5.18 3.79 -4.10
N ARG A 175 -4.54 4.96 -4.25
CA ARG A 175 -3.64 5.25 -5.39
C ARG A 175 -2.41 4.36 -5.39
N GLU A 176 -1.83 4.12 -4.22
CA GLU A 176 -0.72 3.17 -4.10
C GLU A 176 -1.16 1.77 -4.53
N ALA A 177 -2.25 1.25 -3.97
CA ALA A 177 -2.77 -0.08 -4.33
C ALA A 177 -3.08 -0.17 -5.82
N GLN A 178 -3.68 0.88 -6.41
CA GLN A 178 -3.96 0.96 -7.84
C GLN A 178 -2.70 0.75 -8.69
N SER A 179 -1.57 1.34 -8.29
CA SER A 179 -0.31 1.20 -9.04
C SER A 179 0.19 -0.25 -9.10
N TYR A 180 -0.02 -1.02 -8.03
CA TYR A 180 0.34 -2.44 -7.99
C TYR A 180 -0.72 -3.32 -8.66
N LEU A 181 -2.00 -2.95 -8.59
CA LEU A 181 -3.06 -3.63 -9.33
C LEU A 181 -2.85 -3.56 -10.85
N VAL A 182 -2.27 -2.45 -11.36
CA VAL A 182 -1.85 -2.34 -12.77
C VAL A 182 -0.75 -3.37 -13.10
N LEU A 183 0.25 -3.52 -12.22
CA LEU A 183 1.33 -4.49 -12.44
C LEU A 183 0.87 -5.94 -12.32
N LEU A 184 -0.17 -6.17 -11.51
CA LEU A 184 -0.88 -7.44 -11.40
C LEU A 184 -1.89 -7.68 -12.53
N GLU A 185 -1.96 -6.78 -13.52
CA GLU A 185 -2.87 -6.84 -14.66
C GLU A 185 -4.34 -7.03 -14.25
N HIS A 186 -4.75 -6.44 -13.12
CA HIS A 186 -6.12 -6.56 -12.65
C HIS A 186 -7.09 -5.90 -13.64
N GLU A 187 -8.12 -6.64 -14.06
CA GLU A 187 -9.03 -6.23 -15.15
C GLU A 187 -9.72 -4.87 -14.89
N LEU A 188 -10.00 -4.55 -13.62
CA LEU A 188 -10.64 -3.29 -13.20
C LEU A 188 -9.66 -2.18 -12.79
N ALA A 189 -8.35 -2.33 -13.00
CA ALA A 189 -7.35 -1.34 -12.54
C ALA A 189 -7.54 0.05 -13.18
N ALA A 190 -7.96 0.10 -14.44
CA ALA A 190 -8.25 1.35 -15.14
C ALA A 190 -9.53 2.02 -14.59
N THR A 191 -10.60 1.25 -14.42
CA THR A 191 -11.84 1.72 -13.80
C THR A 191 -11.60 2.23 -12.37
N PHE A 192 -10.72 1.56 -11.62
CA PHE A 192 -10.37 2.00 -10.28
C PHE A 192 -9.66 3.35 -10.28
N GLN A 193 -8.75 3.58 -11.24
CA GLN A 193 -8.08 4.86 -11.41
C GLN A 193 -9.08 5.99 -11.69
N ASP A 194 -10.11 5.71 -12.48
CA ASP A 194 -11.17 6.68 -12.78
C ASP A 194 -11.97 7.03 -11.51
N LEU A 195 -12.29 6.03 -10.68
CA LEU A 195 -12.92 6.26 -9.38
C LEU A 195 -12.03 7.09 -8.44
N ILE A 196 -10.75 6.76 -8.32
CA ILE A 196 -9.80 7.53 -7.47
C ILE A 196 -9.71 8.98 -7.95
N THR A 197 -9.67 9.19 -9.26
CA THR A 197 -9.63 10.52 -9.89
C THR A 197 -10.89 11.31 -9.54
N TYR A 198 -12.06 10.69 -9.65
CA TYR A 198 -13.33 11.29 -9.23
C TYR A 198 -13.32 11.67 -7.75
N LEU A 199 -12.93 10.75 -6.85
CA LEU A 199 -12.91 11.02 -5.41
C LEU A 199 -11.90 12.11 -5.02
N ALA A 200 -10.74 12.16 -5.70
CA ALA A 200 -9.76 13.22 -5.51
C ALA A 200 -10.31 14.59 -5.95
N ALA A 201 -11.04 14.66 -7.06
CA ALA A 201 -11.72 15.89 -7.47
C ALA A 201 -12.78 16.32 -6.45
N ARG A 202 -13.53 15.37 -5.87
CA ARG A 202 -14.47 15.68 -4.77
C ARG A 202 -13.76 16.21 -3.53
N LEU A 203 -12.60 15.67 -3.17
CA LEU A 203 -11.80 16.22 -2.07
C LEU A 203 -11.30 17.65 -2.38
N ALA A 204 -10.89 17.94 -3.61
CA ALA A 204 -10.50 19.28 -4.04
C ALA A 204 -11.66 20.29 -3.90
N GLN A 205 -12.88 19.91 -4.32
CA GLN A 205 -14.08 20.73 -4.11
C GLN A 205 -14.35 21.00 -2.63
N LEU A 206 -14.21 19.99 -1.76
CA LEU A 206 -14.37 20.14 -0.30
C LEU A 206 -13.32 21.08 0.31
N ARG A 207 -12.16 21.23 -0.33
CA ARG A 207 -11.10 22.19 0.04
C ARG A 207 -11.28 23.58 -0.59
N GLY A 208 -12.31 23.76 -1.43
CA GLY A 208 -12.54 24.99 -2.19
C GLY A 208 -11.71 25.12 -3.47
N ASP A 209 -10.94 24.10 -3.86
CA ASP A 209 -10.18 24.07 -5.12
C ASP A 209 -11.08 23.59 -6.28
N TRP A 210 -11.99 24.47 -6.69
CA TRP A 210 -12.94 24.20 -7.76
C TRP A 210 -12.26 24.09 -9.13
N ALA A 211 -11.21 24.87 -9.37
CA ALA A 211 -10.47 24.86 -10.62
C ALA A 211 -9.70 23.54 -10.80
N GLY A 212 -8.99 23.09 -9.77
CA GLY A 212 -8.30 21.80 -9.78
C GLY A 212 -9.26 20.63 -9.92
N ALA A 213 -10.41 20.68 -9.23
CA ALA A 213 -11.46 19.68 -9.40
C ALA A 213 -12.00 19.61 -10.83
N ALA A 214 -12.29 20.76 -11.45
CA ALA A 214 -12.79 20.81 -12.82
C ALA A 214 -11.78 20.23 -13.81
N ALA A 215 -10.50 20.61 -13.68
CA ALA A 215 -9.43 20.10 -14.53
C ALA A 215 -9.24 18.58 -14.38
N ALA A 216 -9.40 18.03 -13.17
CA ALA A 216 -9.33 16.58 -12.94
C ALA A 216 -10.54 15.82 -13.51
N LEU A 217 -11.72 16.44 -13.54
CA LEU A 217 -12.95 15.81 -14.05
C LEU A 217 -13.12 15.91 -15.56
N GLU A 218 -12.54 16.92 -16.22
CA GLU A 218 -12.67 17.14 -17.65
C GLU A 218 -12.31 15.90 -18.50
N PRO A 219 -11.18 15.20 -18.27
CA PRO A 219 -10.87 13.97 -19.00
C PRO A 219 -11.85 12.83 -18.77
N LEU A 220 -12.54 12.79 -17.62
CA LEU A 220 -13.59 11.80 -17.34
C LEU A 220 -14.88 12.14 -18.10
N PHE A 221 -15.27 13.41 -18.13
CA PHE A 221 -16.43 13.86 -18.91
C PHE A 221 -16.26 13.67 -20.41
N ALA A 222 -15.07 13.94 -20.95
CA ALA A 222 -14.78 13.78 -22.38
C ALA A 222 -15.00 12.35 -22.91
N ARG A 223 -14.90 11.35 -22.02
CA ARG A 223 -15.10 9.93 -22.34
C ARG A 223 -16.26 9.29 -21.58
N PHE A 224 -17.24 10.09 -21.15
CA PHE A 224 -18.34 9.65 -20.28
C PHE A 224 -19.04 8.37 -20.75
N ASP A 225 -19.31 8.24 -22.05
CA ASP A 225 -20.01 7.07 -22.62
C ASP A 225 -19.16 5.80 -22.66
N THR A 226 -17.85 5.90 -22.47
CA THR A 226 -16.92 4.75 -22.42
C THR A 226 -16.52 4.39 -20.99
N LEU A 227 -16.90 5.18 -20.00
CA LEU A 227 -16.66 4.87 -18.59
C LEU A 227 -17.52 3.70 -18.13
N GLU A 228 -17.04 3.02 -17.07
CA GLU A 228 -17.80 1.98 -16.40
C GLU A 228 -19.18 2.51 -15.94
N PRO A 229 -20.29 1.81 -16.25
CA PRO A 229 -21.64 2.29 -15.99
C PRO A 229 -21.92 2.73 -14.55
N GLY A 230 -21.37 2.02 -13.55
CA GLY A 230 -21.47 2.35 -12.14
C GLY A 230 -20.82 3.69 -11.74
N LEU A 231 -19.81 4.17 -12.48
CA LEU A 231 -19.18 5.48 -12.23
C LEU A 231 -20.00 6.66 -12.77
N ARG A 232 -20.79 6.45 -13.83
CA ARG A 232 -21.52 7.53 -14.54
C ARG A 232 -22.47 8.34 -13.65
N PRO A 233 -23.28 7.74 -12.75
CA PRO A 233 -24.16 8.51 -11.85
C PRO A 233 -23.40 9.46 -10.92
N TYR A 234 -22.19 9.09 -10.53
CA TYR A 234 -21.34 9.93 -9.66
C TYR A 234 -20.81 11.16 -10.39
N LEU A 235 -20.42 10.98 -11.66
CA LEU A 235 -19.93 12.08 -12.51
C LEU A 235 -21.02 13.08 -12.87
N LEU A 236 -22.25 12.62 -13.16
CA LEU A 236 -23.37 13.54 -13.45
C LEU A 236 -23.68 14.48 -12.28
N ARG A 237 -23.44 14.03 -11.05
CA ARG A 237 -23.63 14.84 -9.82
C ARG A 237 -22.42 15.70 -9.46
N ALA A 238 -21.27 15.49 -10.10
CA ALA A 238 -20.03 16.19 -9.76
C ALA A 238 -20.06 17.72 -10.01
N PRO A 239 -20.71 18.24 -11.07
CA PRO A 239 -20.84 19.68 -11.34
C PRO A 239 -21.92 20.35 -10.49
N ALA A 240 -22.91 19.58 -10.03
CA ALA A 240 -23.95 20.11 -9.16
C ALA A 240 -23.38 20.35 -7.76
N TYR A 241 -23.66 21.52 -7.21
CA TYR A 241 -23.31 21.92 -5.84
C TYR A 241 -23.97 21.06 -4.75
N ASP A 242 -24.78 20.06 -5.11
CA ASP A 242 -25.57 19.31 -4.15
C ASP A 242 -24.72 18.28 -3.41
N LEU A 243 -24.31 18.70 -2.21
CA LEU A 243 -23.76 17.88 -1.13
C LEU A 243 -24.90 17.22 -0.31
N ALA A 244 -25.98 16.80 -0.97
CA ALA A 244 -27.06 16.03 -0.35
C ALA A 244 -26.80 14.52 -0.42
#